data_AF-A0A951N1P3-F1
#
_entry.id   AF-A0A951N1P3-F1
#
_cell.length_a   1.000
_cell.length_b   1.000
_cell.length_c   1.000
_cell.angle_alpha   90.00
_cell.angle_beta   90.00
_cell.angle_gamma   90.00
#
_symmetry.space_group_name_H-M   'P 1'
#
loop_
_entity.id
_entity.type
_entity.pdbx_description
1 polymer ?
#
loop_
_entity_poly.entity_id
_entity_poly.type
_entity_poly.pdbx_seq_one_letter_code
_entity_poly.pdbx_strand_id
1 'polypeptide(L)'
;MSRLDDLFAALGELDAAVEGSKATSVRLPEALHRAAQLATDLGMDESFTAATSQALTDRIVAFARREALAQHFSRFPADRPQLAAVAHRRARGTDHPAVHHPELVDDVAAWVEHKVPDWSVSGAVDATVDLVLGYVEMLAARVGVERRASA
;
A
#
# COMPACT_ATOMS: atom_id res chain seq x y z
N MET A 1 -28.56 5.74 -3.66
CA MET A 1 -27.31 5.03 -3.36
C MET A 1 -26.22 5.62 -4.23
N SER A 2 -25.05 5.86 -3.68
CA SER A 2 -23.89 6.30 -4.46
C SER A 2 -23.33 5.13 -5.26
N ARG A 3 -22.62 5.41 -6.37
CA ARG A 3 -21.93 4.37 -7.15
C ARG A 3 -20.89 3.60 -6.33
N LEU A 4 -20.37 4.21 -5.27
CA LEU A 4 -19.44 3.57 -4.34
C LEU A 4 -20.18 2.61 -3.40
N ASP A 5 -21.41 2.91 -3.02
CA ASP A 5 -22.25 2.02 -2.21
C ASP A 5 -22.63 0.77 -3.02
N ASP A 6 -22.96 0.95 -4.30
CA ASP A 6 -23.22 -0.16 -5.23
C ASP A 6 -21.98 -1.05 -5.40
N LEU A 7 -20.78 -0.46 -5.46
CA LEU A 7 -19.52 -1.20 -5.53
C LEU A 7 -19.27 -2.02 -4.25
N PHE A 8 -19.50 -1.43 -3.07
CA PHE A 8 -19.34 -2.16 -1.80
C PHE A 8 -20.35 -3.30 -1.67
N ALA A 9 -21.59 -3.11 -2.12
CA ALA A 9 -22.59 -4.18 -2.16
C ALA A 9 -22.14 -5.34 -3.06
N ALA A 10 -21.67 -5.04 -4.28
CA ALA A 10 -21.17 -6.05 -5.21
C ALA A 10 -19.92 -6.80 -4.67
N LEU A 11 -19.03 -6.12 -3.95
CA LEU A 11 -17.90 -6.76 -3.27
C LEU A 11 -18.35 -7.65 -2.10
N GLY A 12 -19.38 -7.25 -1.36
CA GLY A 12 -19.96 -8.10 -0.30
C GLY A 12 -20.58 -9.39 -0.83
N GLU A 13 -21.16 -9.36 -2.04
CA GLU A 13 -21.68 -10.55 -2.73
C GLU A 13 -20.55 -11.51 -3.14
N LEU A 14 -19.37 -10.98 -3.49
CA LEU A 14 -18.18 -11.78 -3.83
C LEU A 14 -17.70 -12.60 -2.62
N ASP A 15 -17.64 -11.99 -1.43
CA ASP A 15 -17.22 -12.65 -0.19
C ASP A 15 -18.25 -13.67 0.32
N ALA A 16 -19.54 -13.45 0.01
CA ALA A 16 -20.64 -14.32 0.44
C ALA A 16 -20.76 -15.65 -0.34
N ALA A 17 -19.79 -15.97 -1.21
CA ALA A 17 -19.74 -17.20 -2.01
C ALA A 17 -21.03 -17.46 -2.80
N VAL A 18 -21.69 -16.40 -3.29
CA VAL A 18 -22.90 -16.53 -4.09
C VAL A 18 -22.55 -17.21 -5.42
N GLU A 19 -23.16 -18.37 -5.67
CA GLU A 19 -22.90 -19.18 -6.85
C GLU A 19 -23.22 -18.43 -8.15
N GLY A 20 -22.21 -18.26 -9.00
CA GLY A 20 -22.38 -17.77 -10.36
C GLY A 20 -21.08 -17.25 -10.98
N SER A 21 -20.59 -17.91 -12.03
CA SER A 21 -19.52 -17.36 -12.86
C SER A 21 -20.10 -16.86 -14.18
N LYS A 22 -19.69 -15.66 -14.60
CA LYS A 22 -20.08 -15.08 -15.88
C LYS A 22 -18.90 -15.11 -16.84
N ALA A 23 -18.99 -15.95 -17.87
CA ALA A 23 -18.01 -15.95 -18.95
C ALA A 23 -18.02 -14.59 -19.66
N THR A 24 -16.85 -13.94 -19.72
CA THR A 24 -16.67 -12.65 -20.37
C THR A 24 -15.48 -12.72 -21.30
N SER A 25 -15.63 -12.21 -22.53
CA SER A 25 -14.53 -12.13 -23.49
C SER A 25 -13.77 -10.81 -23.29
N VAL A 26 -12.46 -10.89 -23.06
CA VAL A 26 -11.55 -9.74 -22.90
C VAL A 26 -10.37 -9.89 -23.85
N ARG A 27 -9.88 -8.77 -24.40
CA ARG A 27 -8.67 -8.75 -25.22
C ARG A 27 -7.46 -8.47 -24.35
N LEU A 28 -6.40 -9.26 -24.50
CA LEU A 28 -5.14 -9.11 -23.79
C LEU A 28 -3.98 -9.01 -24.79
N PRO A 29 -2.92 -8.24 -24.47
CA PRO A 29 -1.67 -8.32 -25.21
C PRO A 29 -1.13 -9.76 -25.22
N GLU A 30 -0.69 -10.23 -26.38
CA GLU A 30 -0.22 -11.61 -26.54
C GLU A 30 0.93 -11.95 -25.58
N ALA A 31 1.87 -11.02 -25.40
CA ALA A 31 2.98 -11.19 -24.46
C ALA A 31 2.51 -11.36 -23.01
N LEU A 32 1.47 -10.63 -22.59
CA LEU A 32 0.91 -10.75 -21.25
C LEU A 32 0.19 -12.09 -21.08
N HIS A 33 -0.57 -12.52 -22.08
CA HIS A 33 -1.23 -13.83 -22.05
C HIS A 33 -0.22 -14.96 -21.90
N ARG A 34 0.86 -14.95 -22.70
CA ARG A 34 1.95 -15.94 -22.60
C ARG A 34 2.62 -15.91 -21.23
N ALA A 35 2.93 -14.72 -20.71
CA ALA A 35 3.57 -14.58 -19.40
C ALA A 35 2.69 -15.15 -18.27
N ALA A 36 1.39 -14.85 -18.29
CA ALA A 36 0.44 -15.35 -17.30
C ALA A 36 0.25 -16.87 -17.39
N GLN A 37 0.22 -17.46 -18.59
CA GLN A 37 0.22 -18.91 -18.77
C GLN A 37 1.46 -19.55 -18.14
N LEU A 38 2.65 -19.08 -18.50
CA LEU A 38 3.91 -19.59 -17.94
C LEU A 38 3.97 -19.45 -16.43
N ALA A 39 3.51 -18.32 -15.87
CA ALA A 39 3.48 -18.13 -14.43
C ALA A 39 2.50 -19.11 -13.74
N THR A 40 1.34 -19.37 -14.35
CA THR A 40 0.38 -20.38 -13.87
C THR A 40 1.01 -21.78 -13.90
N ASP A 41 1.70 -22.15 -14.98
CA ASP A 41 2.39 -23.44 -15.09
C ASP A 41 3.50 -23.61 -14.04
N LEU A 42 4.10 -22.50 -13.59
CA LEU A 42 5.08 -22.47 -12.49
C LEU A 42 4.42 -22.50 -11.09
N GLY A 43 3.09 -22.55 -11.01
CA GLY A 43 2.35 -22.65 -9.75
C GLY A 43 1.97 -21.32 -9.12
N MET A 44 1.92 -20.22 -9.89
CA MET A 44 1.42 -18.93 -9.38
C MET A 44 -0.03 -19.03 -8.90
N ASP A 45 -0.88 -19.74 -9.66
CA ASP A 45 -2.31 -19.92 -9.40
C ASP A 45 -2.79 -21.25 -9.98
N GLU A 46 -3.98 -21.70 -9.58
CA GLU A 46 -4.58 -22.96 -10.05
C GLU A 46 -4.94 -22.94 -11.55
N SER A 47 -5.18 -21.77 -12.11
CA SER A 47 -5.46 -21.58 -13.55
C SER A 47 -5.29 -20.12 -13.98
N PHE A 48 -5.19 -19.90 -15.29
CA PHE A 48 -5.22 -18.54 -15.87
C PHE A 48 -6.48 -17.76 -15.48
N THR A 49 -7.64 -18.43 -15.39
CA THR A 49 -8.90 -17.82 -14.95
C THR A 49 -8.84 -17.40 -13.48
N ALA A 50 -8.25 -18.24 -12.61
CA ALA A 50 -8.04 -17.90 -11.21
C ALA A 50 -7.11 -16.69 -11.08
N ALA A 51 -5.96 -16.72 -11.76
CA ALA A 51 -5.00 -15.61 -11.78
C ALA A 51 -5.63 -14.28 -12.22
N THR A 52 -6.41 -14.31 -13.31
CA THR A 52 -7.08 -13.10 -13.83
C THR A 52 -8.19 -12.61 -12.92
N SER A 53 -8.97 -13.52 -12.32
CA SER A 53 -10.02 -13.16 -11.37
C SER A 53 -9.43 -12.55 -10.10
N GLN A 54 -8.39 -13.17 -9.54
CA GLN A 54 -7.71 -12.68 -8.36
C GLN A 54 -7.08 -11.31 -8.60
N ALA A 55 -6.35 -11.13 -9.70
CA ALA A 55 -5.75 -9.85 -10.04
C ALA A 55 -6.78 -8.73 -10.23
N LEU A 56 -7.96 -9.05 -10.80
CA LEU A 56 -9.06 -8.09 -10.92
C LEU A 56 -9.66 -7.76 -9.55
N THR A 57 -9.93 -8.78 -8.73
CA THR A 57 -10.43 -8.63 -7.35
C THR A 57 -9.51 -7.74 -6.54
N ASP A 58 -8.21 -8.04 -6.50
CA ASP A 58 -7.22 -7.26 -5.76
C ASP A 58 -7.21 -5.79 -6.19
N ARG A 59 -7.28 -5.54 -7.50
CA ARG A 59 -7.30 -4.18 -8.03
C ARG A 59 -8.57 -3.42 -7.66
N ILE A 60 -9.73 -4.08 -7.71
CA ILE A 60 -11.02 -3.47 -7.34
C ILE A 60 -11.08 -3.23 -5.83
N VAL A 61 -10.70 -4.21 -5.02
CA VAL A 61 -10.66 -4.08 -3.55
C VAL A 61 -9.70 -2.99 -3.11
N ALA A 62 -8.51 -2.91 -3.71
CA ALA A 62 -7.57 -1.83 -3.44
C ALA A 62 -8.19 -0.45 -3.78
N PHE A 63 -8.86 -0.32 -4.92
CA PHE A 63 -9.57 0.92 -5.28
C PHE A 63 -10.66 1.25 -4.26
N ALA A 64 -11.53 0.29 -3.94
CA ALA A 64 -12.64 0.47 -3.01
C ALA A 64 -12.16 0.87 -1.60
N ARG A 65 -11.07 0.27 -1.11
CA ARG A 65 -10.43 0.66 0.17
C ARG A 65 -9.93 2.09 0.16
N ARG A 66 -9.29 2.55 -0.92
CA ARG A 66 -8.81 3.93 -1.02
C ARG A 66 -9.96 4.94 -0.96
N GLU A 67 -11.02 4.68 -1.72
CA GLU A 67 -12.22 5.52 -1.70
C GLU A 67 -12.89 5.54 -0.32
N ALA A 68 -13.01 4.37 0.33
CA ALA A 68 -13.56 4.26 1.68
C ALA A 68 -12.75 5.08 2.69
N LEU A 69 -11.41 4.97 2.67
CA LEU A 69 -10.53 5.72 3.55
C LEU A 69 -10.58 7.23 3.27
N ALA A 70 -10.59 7.63 1.99
CA ALA A 70 -10.72 9.03 1.61
C ALA A 70 -12.04 9.63 2.13
N GLN A 71 -13.15 8.91 1.99
CA GLN A 71 -14.45 9.33 2.50
C GLN A 71 -14.45 9.39 4.04
N HIS A 72 -13.91 8.37 4.70
CA HIS A 72 -13.81 8.30 6.15
C HIS A 72 -13.00 9.48 6.70
N PHE A 73 -11.80 9.72 6.19
CA PHE A 73 -10.95 10.81 6.66
C PHE A 73 -11.44 12.21 6.28
N SER A 74 -12.26 12.33 5.23
CA SER A 74 -12.96 13.60 4.95
C SER A 74 -13.98 13.92 6.05
N ARG A 75 -14.69 12.89 6.55
CA ARG A 75 -15.67 13.03 7.63
C ARG A 75 -15.05 13.10 9.02
N PHE A 76 -13.94 12.38 9.23
CA PHE A 76 -13.22 12.29 10.48
C PHE A 76 -11.73 12.60 10.27
N PRO A 77 -11.36 13.88 10.08
CA PRO A 77 -9.97 14.24 9.80
C PRO A 77 -8.99 13.83 10.91
N ALA A 78 -9.47 13.79 12.16
CA ALA A 78 -8.67 13.40 13.33
C ALA A 78 -8.28 11.91 13.33
N ASP A 79 -8.97 11.06 12.57
CA ASP A 79 -8.68 9.62 12.48
C ASP A 79 -7.52 9.34 11.50
N ARG A 80 -7.05 10.35 10.76
CA ARG A 80 -5.87 10.19 9.89
C ARG A 80 -4.65 9.80 10.73
N PRO A 81 -4.00 8.66 10.43
CA PRO A 81 -2.80 8.27 11.16
C PRO A 81 -1.68 9.27 10.87
N GLN A 82 -0.80 9.48 11.85
CA GLN A 82 0.44 10.20 11.65
C GLN A 82 1.50 9.24 11.11
N LEU A 83 2.26 9.65 10.09
CA LEU A 83 3.26 8.78 9.47
C LEU A 83 4.33 8.33 10.48
N ALA A 84 4.74 9.24 11.36
CA ALA A 84 5.70 8.96 12.43
C ALA A 84 5.20 7.82 13.32
N ALA A 85 3.94 7.87 13.77
CA ALA A 85 3.37 6.83 14.63
C ALA A 85 3.35 5.45 13.96
N VAL A 86 3.08 5.40 12.64
CA VAL A 86 3.13 4.16 11.87
C VAL A 86 4.56 3.64 11.74
N ALA A 87 5.53 4.51 11.44
CA ALA A 87 6.94 4.15 11.32
C ALA A 87 7.51 3.64 12.66
N HIS A 88 7.22 4.31 13.77
CA HIS A 88 7.57 3.84 15.12
C HIS A 88 7.04 2.45 15.39
N ARG A 89 5.76 2.21 15.07
CA ARG A 89 5.13 0.90 15.25
C ARG A 89 5.79 -0.18 14.38
N ARG A 90 6.21 0.16 13.16
CA ARG A 90 6.88 -0.75 12.23
C ARG A 90 8.29 -1.14 12.70
N ALA A 91 9.04 -0.18 13.23
CA ALA A 91 10.39 -0.41 13.75
C ALA A 91 10.41 -1.11 15.11
N ARG A 92 9.34 -0.99 15.90
CA ARG A 92 9.26 -1.58 17.23
C ARG A 92 9.48 -3.10 17.21
N GLY A 93 10.44 -3.56 18.01
CA GLY A 93 10.79 -4.99 18.10
C GLY A 93 11.72 -5.49 17.00
N THR A 94 12.30 -4.58 16.22
CA THR A 94 13.37 -4.87 15.24
C THR A 94 14.69 -4.27 15.73
N ASP A 95 15.81 -4.67 15.11
CA ASP A 95 17.13 -4.06 15.34
C ASP A 95 17.36 -2.78 14.50
N HIS A 96 16.27 -2.19 13.97
CA HIS A 96 16.37 -1.01 13.11
C HIS A 96 16.81 0.23 13.90
N PRO A 97 17.72 1.10 13.37
CA PRO A 97 18.20 2.30 14.05
C PRO A 97 17.10 3.25 14.56
N ALA A 98 15.95 3.27 13.88
CA ALA A 98 14.75 4.01 14.28
C ALA A 98 14.29 3.75 15.73
N VAL A 99 14.60 2.59 16.31
CA VAL A 99 14.28 2.28 17.72
C VAL A 99 15.08 3.14 18.69
N HIS A 100 16.31 3.51 18.33
CA HIS A 100 17.22 4.29 19.16
C HIS A 100 17.25 5.78 18.80
N HIS A 101 16.66 6.14 17.66
CA HIS A 101 16.61 7.50 17.12
C HIS A 101 15.17 7.94 16.84
N PRO A 102 14.28 7.97 17.85
CA PRO A 102 12.89 8.33 17.64
C PRO A 102 12.70 9.74 17.07
N GLU A 103 13.59 10.67 17.43
CA GLU A 103 13.61 12.04 16.91
C GLU A 103 13.81 12.09 15.40
N LEU A 104 14.67 11.21 14.85
CA LEU A 104 14.88 11.13 13.40
C LEU A 104 13.64 10.59 12.69
N VAL A 105 12.90 9.68 13.33
CA VAL A 105 11.65 9.16 12.76
C VAL A 105 10.63 10.29 12.65
N ASP A 106 10.47 11.10 13.71
CA ASP A 106 9.51 12.21 13.72
C ASP A 106 9.85 13.25 12.65
N ASP A 107 11.12 13.67 12.56
CA ASP A 107 11.59 14.67 11.59
C ASP A 107 11.45 14.18 10.14
N VAL A 108 11.90 12.95 9.87
CA VAL A 108 11.83 12.36 8.52
C VAL A 108 10.38 12.11 8.13
N ALA A 109 9.55 11.58 9.03
CA ALA A 109 8.14 11.35 8.75
C ALA A 109 7.41 12.66 8.43
N ALA A 110 7.63 13.73 9.20
CA ALA A 110 7.04 15.03 8.92
C ALA A 110 7.45 15.57 7.52
N TRP A 111 8.72 15.39 7.16
CA TRP A 111 9.23 15.78 5.84
C TRP A 111 8.63 14.93 4.70
N VAL A 112 8.52 13.61 4.87
CA VAL A 112 7.90 12.71 3.87
C VAL A 112 6.42 13.03 3.72
N GLU A 113 5.71 13.24 4.83
CA GLU A 113 4.27 13.54 4.84
C GLU A 113 3.97 14.87 4.14
N HIS A 114 4.84 15.87 4.26
CA HIS A 114 4.73 17.11 3.48
C HIS A 114 4.87 16.87 1.96
N LYS A 115 5.73 15.93 1.56
CA LYS A 115 5.93 15.59 0.13
C LYS A 115 4.86 14.65 -0.42
N VAL A 116 4.28 13.81 0.42
CA VAL A 116 3.31 12.78 0.06
C VAL A 116 2.09 12.90 0.98
N PRO A 117 1.27 13.96 0.84
CA PRO A 117 0.19 14.26 1.78
C PRO A 117 -0.93 13.20 1.81
N ASP A 118 -1.08 12.45 0.72
CA ASP A 118 -2.11 11.42 0.58
C ASP A 118 -1.59 9.98 0.83
N TRP A 119 -0.45 9.84 1.51
CA TRP A 119 0.18 8.53 1.77
C TRP A 119 -0.75 7.52 2.45
N SER A 120 -1.63 8.01 3.34
CA SER A 120 -2.58 7.20 4.10
C SER A 120 -3.73 6.64 3.26
N VAL A 121 -3.94 7.15 2.05
CA VAL A 121 -5.03 6.75 1.14
C VAL A 121 -4.56 6.32 -0.24
N SER A 122 -3.28 6.46 -0.58
CA SER A 122 -2.74 6.14 -1.91
C SER A 122 -2.57 4.63 -2.17
N GLY A 123 -2.63 3.81 -1.12
CA GLY A 123 -2.28 2.39 -1.17
C GLY A 123 -0.77 2.13 -1.16
N ALA A 124 0.05 3.18 -1.00
CA ALA A 124 1.51 3.09 -0.89
C ALA A 124 2.00 3.25 0.56
N VAL A 125 1.18 2.88 1.55
CA VAL A 125 1.48 3.05 2.97
C VAL A 125 2.81 2.38 3.32
N ASP A 126 2.97 1.10 2.99
CA ASP A 126 4.18 0.34 3.31
C ASP A 126 5.42 0.96 2.65
N ALA A 127 5.33 1.28 1.36
CA ALA A 127 6.43 1.94 0.63
C ALA A 127 6.80 3.31 1.22
N THR A 128 5.81 4.06 1.72
CA THR A 128 6.06 5.37 2.35
C THR A 128 6.72 5.21 3.72
N VAL A 129 6.30 4.20 4.49
CA VAL A 129 6.93 3.87 5.78
C VAL A 129 8.36 3.38 5.56
N ASP A 130 8.59 2.51 4.57
CA ASP A 130 9.92 2.02 4.22
C ASP A 130 10.84 3.15 3.76
N LEU A 131 10.31 4.15 3.05
CA LEU A 131 11.05 5.37 2.70
C LEU A 131 11.51 6.13 3.95
N VAL A 132 10.64 6.32 4.94
CA VAL A 132 10.99 6.95 6.22
C VAL A 132 12.10 6.17 6.91
N LEU A 133 11.93 4.85 7.05
CA LEU A 133 12.89 4.00 7.74
C LEU A 133 14.26 3.99 7.03
N GLY A 134 14.29 3.93 5.70
CA GLY A 134 15.53 4.01 4.92
C GLY A 134 16.27 5.34 5.09
N TYR A 135 15.55 6.46 5.16
CA TYR A 135 16.17 7.76 5.46
C TYR A 135 16.72 7.81 6.88
N VAL A 136 16.01 7.27 7.86
CA VAL A 136 16.49 7.19 9.26
C VAL A 136 17.76 6.35 9.34
N GLU A 137 17.82 5.20 8.65
CA GLU A 137 19.02 4.37 8.58
C GLU A 137 20.22 5.15 8.01
N MET A 138 20.01 5.85 6.89
CA MET A 138 21.04 6.68 6.26
C MET A 138 21.56 7.78 7.20
N LEU A 139 20.66 8.48 7.88
CA LEU A 139 21.01 9.56 8.81
C LEU A 139 21.69 9.05 10.09
N ALA A 140 21.23 7.92 10.65
CA ALA A 140 21.87 7.27 11.78
C ALA A 140 23.30 6.80 11.44
N ALA A 141 23.51 6.33 10.21
CA ALA A 141 24.83 6.00 9.67
C ALA A 141 25.68 7.23 9.32
N ARG A 142 25.16 8.46 9.51
CA ARG A 142 25.77 9.75 9.14
C ARG A 142 26.15 9.86 7.66
N VAL A 143 25.45 9.13 6.80
CA VAL A 143 25.64 9.22 5.35
C VAL A 143 25.02 10.53 4.87
N GLY A 144 25.82 11.38 4.22
CA GLY A 144 25.37 12.67 3.67
C GLY A 144 25.37 13.87 4.64
N VAL A 145 25.80 13.69 5.89
CA VAL A 145 26.02 14.82 6.81
C VAL A 145 27.42 15.39 6.55
N GLU A 146 27.51 16.56 5.89
CA GLU A 146 28.78 17.29 5.82
C GLU A 146 29.29 17.55 7.23
N ARG A 147 30.45 16.98 7.58
CA ARG A 147 31.19 17.31 8.79
C ARG A 147 31.51 18.80 8.73
N ARG A 148 30.71 19.65 9.38
CA ARG A 148 31.18 20.98 9.75
C ARG A 148 32.37 20.77 10.69
N ALA A 149 33.57 20.97 10.15
CA ALA A 149 34.79 21.02 10.93
C ALA A 149 34.64 22.15 11.94
N SER A 150 34.59 21.80 13.23
CA SER A 150 34.73 22.77 14.31
C SER A 150 36.14 23.35 14.22
N ALA A 151 36.22 24.67 14.00
CA ALA A 151 37.40 25.48 14.22
C ALA A 151 37.45 25.93 15.68
#